data_AF-A0A2U3E2D3-F1
#
_entry.id   AF-A0A2U3E2D3-F1
#
_cell.length_a   1.000
_cell.length_b   1.000
_cell.length_c   1.000
_cell.angle_alpha   90.00
_cell.angle_beta   90.00
_cell.angle_gamma   90.00
#
_symmetry.space_group_name_H-M   'P 1'
#
loop_
_entity.id
_entity.type
_entity.pdbx_description
1 polymer ?
#
loop_
_entity_poly.entity_id
_entity_poly.type
_entity_poly.pdbx_seq_one_letter_code
_entity_poly.pdbx_strand_id
1 'polypeptide(L)'
;MKVICLGYSRTGTRSLRDALMMLGFNHTYHTFDAAWLRPQDCKFWLDGLRAKCDGIGNVPGRAEFDRAITDMPAAYFAEELISAYPDAKIILTVRNVDGWHRSVKSTLEIADNSLVNALLGLTARLLLMPNRWNHPMFQTLHRALYHGNFESNGRKSFEDYYNKVRALVPKERLLEYHVSQGWEPLCEFLGRPVPAEEVPFINQTEVINKRLDKMWIANTKAQLKRLLDVSAYTALTVLIAMLMAIADPTSGNWRTDEPQAQRNNHSFLMAKKEAILLITGAWHLPKHYHKLISGLQTKGLRVICERLPTNNGVVPPNATIHDDVQFVKDIVAKEVASGTHLTVVGHSWGGMISSAALTEFAVDPSSDKGGVTDIILIAAFIPSESDSLAGMFGGNLPPYLVSQPNDTVIWVDPIEHLYNDIAPEEAKWADDLRVAHGHTAQYTSIECDRVAWRDIPLTYIVCELDQALPAFVQDIMVSKVEEQGVKVRKYRLAASHSPFLSIPGKLVEIVMEVMSSHQL
;
A
#
# COMPACT_ATOMS: atom_id res chain seq x y z
N MET A 1 12.13 -10.75 -21.47
CA MET A 1 10.69 -11.01 -21.74
C MET A 1 10.46 -11.99 -22.89
N LYS A 2 9.31 -12.71 -22.90
CA LYS A 2 8.93 -13.67 -23.96
C LYS A 2 7.87 -13.16 -24.93
N VAL A 3 7.02 -12.22 -24.49
CA VAL A 3 5.91 -11.64 -25.27
C VAL A 3 5.92 -10.13 -25.05
N ILE A 4 5.73 -9.34 -26.11
CA ILE A 4 5.64 -7.87 -26.05
C ILE A 4 4.39 -7.42 -26.80
N CYS A 5 3.58 -6.58 -26.16
CA CYS A 5 2.35 -6.04 -26.74
C CYS A 5 2.54 -4.58 -27.16
N LEU A 6 2.49 -4.32 -28.47
CA LEU A 6 2.81 -3.01 -29.06
C LEU A 6 1.58 -2.27 -29.61
N GLY A 7 0.39 -2.61 -29.10
CA GLY A 7 -0.84 -1.91 -29.48
C GLY A 7 -0.92 -0.49 -28.93
N TYR A 8 -1.50 0.42 -29.72
CA TYR A 8 -1.90 1.75 -29.22
C TYR A 8 -3.00 1.63 -28.16
N SER A 9 -3.09 2.62 -27.27
CA SER A 9 -4.21 2.74 -26.32
C SER A 9 -5.55 2.64 -27.04
N ARG A 10 -6.55 2.05 -26.37
CA ARG A 10 -7.92 1.89 -26.89
C ARG A 10 -8.05 0.91 -28.07
N THR A 11 -7.08 0.05 -28.31
CA THR A 11 -7.17 -1.05 -29.31
C THR A 11 -7.50 -2.41 -28.69
N GLY A 12 -7.80 -2.44 -27.38
CA GLY A 12 -8.07 -3.68 -26.64
C GLY A 12 -6.88 -4.18 -25.80
N THR A 13 -5.86 -3.34 -25.60
CA THR A 13 -4.64 -3.60 -24.81
C THR A 13 -4.93 -4.14 -23.41
N ARG A 14 -5.98 -3.66 -22.75
CA ARG A 14 -6.39 -4.15 -21.42
C ARG A 14 -6.96 -5.55 -21.46
N SER A 15 -7.87 -5.83 -22.38
CA SER A 15 -8.41 -7.18 -22.54
C SER A 15 -7.33 -8.17 -22.97
N LEU A 16 -6.37 -7.73 -23.79
CA LEU A 16 -5.20 -8.54 -24.11
C LEU A 16 -4.36 -8.84 -22.86
N ARG A 17 -4.14 -7.86 -21.98
CA ARG A 17 -3.46 -8.10 -20.70
C ARG A 17 -4.17 -9.16 -19.87
N ASP A 18 -5.48 -9.01 -19.69
CA ASP A 18 -6.25 -9.93 -18.85
C ASP A 18 -6.25 -11.34 -19.49
N ALA A 19 -6.34 -11.45 -20.82
CA ALA A 19 -6.19 -12.70 -21.55
C ALA A 19 -4.79 -13.34 -21.39
N LEU A 20 -3.72 -12.56 -21.44
CA LEU A 20 -2.35 -13.05 -21.21
C LEU A 20 -2.18 -13.57 -19.77
N MET A 21 -2.76 -12.88 -18.78
CA MET A 21 -2.73 -13.36 -17.40
C MET A 21 -3.40 -14.72 -17.25
N MET A 22 -4.56 -14.92 -17.90
CA MET A 22 -5.25 -16.22 -17.92
C MET A 22 -4.45 -17.33 -18.61
N LEU A 23 -3.62 -16.98 -19.60
CA LEU A 23 -2.69 -17.92 -20.27
C LEU A 23 -1.41 -18.20 -19.47
N GLY A 24 -1.36 -17.80 -18.20
CA GLY A 24 -0.24 -18.06 -17.28
C GLY A 24 0.94 -17.11 -17.45
N PHE A 25 0.73 -15.92 -18.04
CA PHE A 25 1.72 -14.85 -18.00
C PHE A 25 1.54 -14.03 -16.72
N ASN A 26 2.29 -14.41 -15.68
CA ASN A 26 2.17 -13.89 -14.31
C ASN A 26 2.39 -12.37 -14.18
N HIS A 27 2.99 -11.71 -15.18
CA HIS A 27 3.15 -10.27 -15.20
C HIS A 27 2.97 -9.70 -16.61
N THR A 28 1.90 -8.92 -16.80
CA THR A 28 1.68 -8.10 -17.99
C THR A 28 1.44 -6.66 -17.55
N TYR A 29 2.46 -5.82 -17.60
CA TYR A 29 2.42 -4.42 -17.18
C TYR A 29 1.59 -3.58 -18.14
N HIS A 30 0.58 -2.84 -17.69
CA HIS A 30 -0.18 -1.89 -18.53
C HIS A 30 0.02 -0.46 -18.04
N THR A 31 -0.14 0.53 -18.91
CA THR A 31 -0.10 1.96 -18.55
C THR A 31 -1.02 2.36 -17.39
N PHE A 32 -2.09 1.60 -17.15
CA PHE A 32 -2.98 1.83 -16.00
C PHE A 32 -2.26 1.52 -14.68
N ASP A 33 -1.35 0.55 -14.68
CA ASP A 33 -0.50 0.20 -13.55
C ASP A 33 0.50 1.35 -13.27
N ALA A 34 1.09 1.92 -14.32
CA ALA A 34 2.01 3.08 -14.23
C ALA A 34 1.34 4.32 -13.64
N ALA A 35 0.14 4.66 -14.11
CA ALA A 35 -0.53 5.86 -13.67
C ALA A 35 -1.02 5.76 -12.22
N TRP A 36 -1.42 4.56 -11.75
CA TRP A 36 -2.22 4.42 -10.52
C TRP A 36 -1.64 3.51 -9.45
N LEU A 37 -1.07 2.36 -9.82
CA LEU A 37 -0.48 1.44 -8.84
C LEU A 37 0.92 1.88 -8.45
N ARG A 38 1.66 2.45 -9.41
CA ARG A 38 3.04 2.88 -9.24
C ARG A 38 3.28 4.23 -9.93
N PRO A 39 2.74 5.36 -9.42
CA PRO A 39 2.89 6.68 -10.07
C PRO A 39 4.34 7.13 -10.30
N GLN A 40 5.30 6.54 -9.58
CA GLN A 40 6.74 6.69 -9.82
C GLN A 40 7.15 6.21 -11.23
N ASP A 41 6.48 5.21 -11.79
CA ASP A 41 6.76 4.71 -13.13
C ASP A 41 6.43 5.78 -14.20
N CYS A 42 5.49 6.71 -13.95
CA CYS A 42 5.29 7.86 -14.82
C CYS A 42 6.53 8.77 -14.86
N LYS A 43 7.38 8.77 -13.83
CA LYS A 43 8.70 9.43 -13.89
C LYS A 43 9.58 8.76 -14.93
N PHE A 44 9.70 7.44 -14.83
CA PHE A 44 10.54 6.63 -15.72
C PHE A 44 10.14 6.84 -17.19
N TRP A 45 8.83 6.79 -17.47
CA TRP A 45 8.33 7.03 -18.82
C TRP A 45 8.52 8.46 -19.30
N LEU A 46 8.32 9.45 -18.42
CA LEU A 46 8.58 10.86 -18.77
C LEU A 46 10.06 11.08 -19.11
N ASP A 47 10.97 10.50 -18.33
CA ASP A 47 12.41 10.62 -18.56
C ASP A 47 12.80 9.91 -19.86
N GLY A 48 12.27 8.72 -20.13
CA GLY A 48 12.50 8.02 -21.39
C GLY A 48 11.96 8.78 -22.60
N LEU A 49 10.79 9.41 -22.48
CA LEU A 49 10.21 10.24 -23.54
C LEU A 49 11.06 11.49 -23.79
N ARG A 50 11.58 12.12 -22.73
CA ARG A 50 12.53 13.25 -22.86
C ARG A 50 13.85 12.83 -23.49
N ALA A 51 14.37 11.65 -23.14
CA ALA A 51 15.58 11.14 -23.76
C ALA A 51 15.37 10.90 -25.27
N LYS A 52 14.26 10.25 -25.64
CA LYS A 52 13.96 9.91 -27.03
C LYS A 52 13.56 11.11 -27.88
N CYS A 53 12.74 12.01 -27.35
CA CYS A 53 12.18 13.14 -28.12
C CYS A 53 13.03 14.40 -28.03
N ASP A 54 13.60 14.67 -26.86
CA ASP A 54 14.25 15.95 -26.55
C ASP A 54 15.78 15.80 -26.39
N GLY A 55 16.32 14.57 -26.45
CA GLY A 55 17.75 14.29 -26.28
C GLY A 55 18.26 14.44 -24.84
N ILE A 56 17.35 14.44 -23.85
CA ILE A 56 17.68 14.68 -22.44
C ILE A 56 17.71 13.36 -21.67
N GLY A 57 18.89 12.88 -21.32
CA GLY A 57 19.10 11.63 -20.59
C GLY A 57 19.33 10.44 -21.53
N ASN A 58 19.09 9.23 -21.02
CA ASN A 58 19.32 7.98 -21.76
C ASN A 58 17.98 7.32 -22.12
N VAL A 59 17.86 6.89 -23.37
CA VAL A 59 16.71 6.09 -23.80
C VAL A 59 16.75 4.75 -23.05
N PRO A 60 15.63 4.26 -22.48
CA PRO A 60 15.62 3.02 -21.72
C PRO A 60 16.09 1.83 -22.55
N GLY A 61 16.85 0.92 -21.93
CA GLY A 61 17.36 -0.29 -22.54
C GLY A 61 16.78 -1.54 -21.90
N ARG A 62 17.43 -2.68 -22.16
CA ARG A 62 16.94 -4.00 -21.74
C ARG A 62 16.68 -4.09 -20.22
N ALA A 63 17.63 -3.62 -19.41
CA ALA A 63 17.55 -3.68 -17.94
C ALA A 63 16.35 -2.88 -17.41
N GLU A 64 16.05 -1.76 -18.05
CA GLU A 64 14.91 -0.91 -17.70
C GLU A 64 13.58 -1.51 -18.20
N PHE A 65 13.59 -2.19 -19.35
CA PHE A 65 12.40 -2.75 -19.97
C PHE A 65 11.90 -4.07 -19.39
N ASP A 66 12.72 -4.83 -18.65
CA ASP A 66 12.32 -6.11 -18.04
C ASP A 66 11.14 -5.98 -17.02
N ARG A 67 10.63 -4.76 -16.82
CA ARG A 67 9.53 -4.39 -15.91
C ARG A 67 8.25 -3.90 -16.62
N ALA A 68 8.22 -3.77 -17.95
CA ALA A 68 7.08 -3.30 -18.74
C ALA A 68 6.67 -4.39 -19.76
N ILE A 69 5.45 -4.57 -20.30
CA ILE A 69 4.87 -3.78 -21.41
C ILE A 69 3.45 -4.30 -21.77
N THR A 70 2.54 -3.36 -21.96
CA THR A 70 1.45 -3.29 -22.93
C THR A 70 0.94 -1.84 -22.85
N ASP A 71 0.39 -1.32 -23.95
CA ASP A 71 -0.14 0.05 -24.05
C ASP A 71 0.94 1.17 -24.13
N MET A 72 0.51 2.40 -24.37
CA MET A 72 1.35 3.61 -24.42
C MET A 72 1.59 4.16 -23.02
N PRO A 73 2.83 4.49 -22.60
CA PRO A 73 3.94 4.91 -23.45
C PRO A 73 4.89 3.79 -23.88
N ALA A 74 4.80 2.59 -23.31
CA ALA A 74 5.73 1.49 -23.62
C ALA A 74 5.76 1.17 -25.13
N ALA A 75 4.59 1.13 -25.77
CA ALA A 75 4.48 0.92 -27.21
C ALA A 75 5.23 1.98 -28.06
N TYR A 76 5.43 3.20 -27.57
CA TYR A 76 6.21 4.24 -28.26
C TYR A 76 7.71 3.89 -28.39
N PHE A 77 8.20 3.01 -27.52
CA PHE A 77 9.57 2.49 -27.53
C PHE A 77 9.69 1.17 -28.33
N ALA A 78 8.83 0.96 -29.34
CA ALA A 78 8.79 -0.27 -30.12
C ALA A 78 10.16 -0.68 -30.70
N GLU A 79 10.93 0.25 -31.26
CA GLU A 79 12.26 -0.04 -31.81
C GLU A 79 13.22 -0.57 -30.75
N GLU A 80 13.26 0.12 -29.62
CA GLU A 80 14.16 -0.22 -28.51
C GLU A 80 13.74 -1.53 -27.85
N LEU A 81 12.43 -1.77 -27.72
CA LEU A 81 11.87 -3.01 -27.21
C LEU A 81 12.14 -4.20 -28.13
N ILE A 82 11.93 -4.03 -29.45
CA ILE A 82 12.18 -5.09 -30.43
C ILE A 82 13.67 -5.42 -30.51
N SER A 83 14.52 -4.39 -30.45
CA SER A 83 15.99 -4.53 -30.44
C SER A 83 16.50 -5.19 -29.16
N ALA A 84 15.97 -4.80 -27.99
CA ALA A 84 16.35 -5.38 -26.70
C ALA A 84 15.93 -6.85 -26.54
N TYR A 85 14.87 -7.28 -27.23
CA TYR A 85 14.31 -8.63 -27.16
C TYR A 85 14.10 -9.23 -28.57
N PRO A 86 15.17 -9.64 -29.25
CA PRO A 86 15.13 -10.13 -30.63
C PRO A 86 14.33 -11.44 -30.79
N ASP A 87 14.15 -12.21 -29.71
CA ASP A 87 13.42 -13.49 -29.72
C ASP A 87 11.98 -13.38 -29.19
N ALA A 88 11.57 -12.21 -28.69
CA ALA A 88 10.23 -12.06 -28.10
C ALA A 88 9.15 -12.04 -29.18
N LYS A 89 8.06 -12.77 -28.93
CA LYS A 89 6.84 -12.72 -29.76
C LYS A 89 6.16 -11.36 -29.61
N ILE A 90 5.76 -10.75 -30.72
CA ILE A 90 5.14 -9.42 -30.73
C ILE A 90 3.65 -9.57 -31.03
N ILE A 91 2.81 -8.98 -30.19
CA ILE A 91 1.36 -8.89 -30.43
C ILE A 91 1.01 -7.42 -30.68
N LEU A 92 0.47 -7.14 -31.86
CA LEU A 92 0.01 -5.82 -32.28
C LEU A 92 -1.52 -5.83 -32.28
N THR A 93 -2.14 -5.23 -31.26
CA THR A 93 -3.60 -5.16 -31.22
C THR A 93 -4.12 -4.17 -32.25
N VAL A 94 -4.98 -4.62 -33.17
CA VAL A 94 -5.47 -3.80 -34.27
C VAL A 94 -6.88 -3.29 -34.01
N ARG A 95 -7.22 -2.13 -34.59
CA ARG A 95 -8.57 -1.57 -34.61
C ARG A 95 -8.72 -0.72 -35.87
N ASN A 96 -9.93 -0.61 -36.41
CA ASN A 96 -10.21 0.35 -37.49
C ASN A 96 -9.82 1.78 -37.03
N VAL A 97 -9.05 2.48 -37.84
CA VAL A 97 -8.43 3.77 -37.48
C VAL A 97 -9.45 4.84 -37.11
N ASP A 98 -10.59 4.91 -37.83
CA ASP A 98 -11.65 5.88 -37.51
C ASP A 98 -12.39 5.52 -36.23
N GLY A 99 -12.64 4.23 -36.01
CA GLY A 99 -13.23 3.73 -34.77
C GLY A 99 -12.32 3.95 -33.56
N TRP A 100 -11.00 3.80 -33.74
CA TRP A 100 -9.99 4.11 -32.73
C TRP A 100 -9.92 5.61 -32.46
N HIS A 101 -9.84 6.44 -33.51
CA HIS A 101 -9.76 7.90 -33.40
C HIS A 101 -10.93 8.47 -32.62
N ARG A 102 -12.16 8.06 -32.96
CA ARG A 102 -13.37 8.42 -32.18
C ARG A 102 -13.27 7.98 -30.73
N SER A 103 -12.78 6.76 -30.45
CA SER A 103 -12.65 6.27 -29.08
C SER A 103 -11.66 7.10 -28.27
N VAL A 104 -10.49 7.44 -28.82
CA VAL A 104 -9.48 8.25 -28.13
C VAL A 104 -10.02 9.67 -27.89
N LYS A 105 -10.65 10.27 -28.91
CA LYS A 105 -11.29 11.59 -28.81
C LYS A 105 -12.34 11.65 -27.70
N SER A 106 -13.17 10.62 -27.57
CA SER A 106 -14.24 10.57 -26.57
C SER A 106 -13.78 10.32 -25.13
N THR A 107 -12.51 9.98 -24.90
CA THR A 107 -12.02 9.62 -23.55
C THR A 107 -10.69 10.27 -23.19
N LEU A 108 -9.62 10.01 -23.96
CA LEU A 108 -8.27 10.43 -23.61
C LEU A 108 -8.07 11.92 -23.92
N GLU A 109 -8.54 12.40 -25.08
CA GLU A 109 -8.43 13.82 -25.43
C GLU A 109 -9.21 14.74 -24.49
N ILE A 110 -10.38 14.30 -24.02
CA ILE A 110 -11.17 15.05 -23.03
C ILE A 110 -10.40 15.16 -21.72
N ALA A 111 -9.76 14.06 -21.29
CA ALA A 111 -8.97 14.05 -20.08
C ALA A 111 -7.69 14.89 -20.22
N ASP A 112 -6.92 14.70 -21.28
CA ASP A 112 -5.61 15.36 -21.47
C ASP A 112 -5.73 16.87 -21.68
N ASN A 113 -6.80 17.33 -22.36
CA ASN A 113 -7.05 18.76 -22.60
C ASN A 113 -7.92 19.42 -21.53
N SER A 114 -8.27 18.73 -20.45
CA SER A 114 -9.10 19.31 -19.40
C SER A 114 -8.31 20.34 -18.57
N LEU A 115 -8.83 21.57 -18.49
CA LEU A 115 -8.27 22.64 -17.65
C LEU A 115 -8.19 22.21 -16.17
N VAL A 116 -9.17 21.42 -15.71
CA VAL A 116 -9.16 20.89 -14.34
C VAL A 116 -8.00 19.91 -14.17
N ASN A 117 -7.73 19.03 -15.14
CA ASN A 117 -6.58 18.14 -15.07
C ASN A 117 -5.25 18.87 -15.16
N ALA A 118 -5.16 19.93 -15.96
CA ALA A 118 -3.97 20.78 -16.00
C ALA A 118 -3.73 21.45 -14.63
N LEU A 119 -4.78 21.96 -14.00
CA LEU A 119 -4.71 22.54 -12.65
C LEU A 119 -4.33 21.49 -11.60
N LEU A 120 -4.98 20.32 -11.60
CA LEU A 120 -4.65 19.21 -10.71
C LEU A 120 -3.21 18.70 -10.94
N GLY A 121 -2.73 18.70 -12.17
CA GLY A 121 -1.35 18.35 -12.50
C GLY A 121 -0.35 19.38 -11.97
N LEU A 122 -0.66 20.67 -12.08
CA LEU A 122 0.17 21.75 -11.55
C LEU A 122 0.24 21.71 -10.02
N THR A 123 -0.91 21.59 -9.35
CA THR A 123 -0.98 21.49 -7.88
C THR A 123 -0.27 20.24 -7.38
N ALA A 124 -0.41 19.09 -8.06
CA ALA A 124 0.32 17.88 -7.70
C ALA A 124 1.84 18.09 -7.73
N ARG A 125 2.36 18.86 -8.70
CA ARG A 125 3.78 19.23 -8.75
C ARG A 125 4.17 20.18 -7.63
N LEU A 126 3.39 21.24 -7.40
CA LEU A 126 3.65 22.22 -6.35
C LEU A 126 3.64 21.58 -4.95
N LEU A 127 2.72 20.64 -4.72
CA LEU A 127 2.57 19.91 -3.45
C LEU A 127 3.39 18.62 -3.40
N LEU A 128 4.32 18.42 -4.35
CA LEU A 128 5.23 17.29 -4.41
C LEU A 128 4.52 15.93 -4.25
N MET A 129 3.33 15.76 -4.84
CA MET A 129 2.54 14.53 -4.74
C MET A 129 3.17 13.36 -5.51
N PRO A 130 2.96 12.08 -5.11
CA PRO A 130 3.52 10.94 -5.84
C PRO A 130 3.13 10.87 -7.32
N ASN A 131 1.92 11.33 -7.68
CA ASN A 131 1.38 11.33 -9.05
C ASN A 131 1.73 12.60 -9.87
N ARG A 132 2.62 13.45 -9.37
CA ARG A 132 3.02 14.72 -10.01
C ARG A 132 3.57 14.58 -11.43
N TRP A 133 4.00 13.38 -11.82
CA TRP A 133 4.54 13.09 -13.15
C TRP A 133 3.53 12.58 -14.18
N ASN A 134 2.31 12.24 -13.76
CA ASN A 134 1.29 11.71 -14.67
C ASN A 134 0.95 12.71 -15.78
N HIS A 135 0.51 13.91 -15.39
CA HIS A 135 0.16 14.95 -16.36
C HIS A 135 1.31 15.32 -17.32
N PRO A 136 2.55 15.63 -16.88
CA PRO A 136 3.64 15.88 -17.82
C PRO A 136 3.97 14.69 -18.71
N MET A 137 3.91 13.45 -18.20
CA MET A 137 4.16 12.25 -19.01
C MET A 137 3.16 12.15 -20.16
N PHE A 138 1.85 12.31 -19.89
CA PHE A 138 0.81 12.24 -20.93
C PHE A 138 0.91 13.40 -21.92
N GLN A 139 1.24 14.61 -21.46
CA GLN A 139 1.45 15.77 -22.33
C GLN A 139 2.67 15.59 -23.26
N THR A 140 3.79 15.09 -22.73
CA THR A 140 4.98 14.79 -23.54
C THR A 140 4.69 13.67 -24.54
N LEU A 141 3.98 12.62 -24.13
CA LEU A 141 3.56 11.54 -25.00
C LEU A 141 2.62 12.03 -26.12
N HIS A 142 1.63 12.87 -25.78
CA HIS A 142 0.70 13.46 -26.75
C HIS A 142 1.43 14.34 -27.77
N ARG A 143 2.40 15.15 -27.32
CA ARG A 143 3.29 15.91 -28.20
C ARG A 143 4.12 14.98 -29.11
N ALA A 144 4.66 13.91 -28.55
CA ALA A 144 5.51 12.97 -29.27
C ALA A 144 4.74 12.16 -30.34
N LEU A 145 3.51 11.74 -30.02
CA LEU A 145 2.67 10.94 -30.91
C LEU A 145 1.94 11.78 -31.95
N TYR A 146 1.44 12.96 -31.57
CA TYR A 146 0.46 13.70 -32.35
C TYR A 146 0.88 15.13 -32.67
N HIS A 147 2.11 15.52 -32.32
CA HIS A 147 2.62 16.89 -32.49
C HIS A 147 1.69 17.96 -31.86
N GLY A 148 1.03 17.60 -30.76
CA GLY A 148 0.12 18.50 -30.06
C GLY A 148 -1.26 18.67 -30.70
N ASN A 149 -1.59 17.95 -31.79
CA ASN A 149 -2.90 18.00 -32.42
C ASN A 149 -3.38 16.60 -32.81
N PHE A 150 -4.08 15.94 -31.89
CA PHE A 150 -4.66 14.61 -32.13
C PHE A 150 -5.71 14.59 -33.24
N GLU A 151 -6.53 15.65 -33.37
CA GLU A 151 -7.60 15.67 -34.37
C GLU A 151 -7.04 15.53 -35.78
N SER A 152 -6.02 16.33 -36.10
CA SER A 152 -5.39 16.34 -37.42
C SER A 152 -4.39 15.20 -37.62
N ASN A 153 -3.62 14.85 -36.59
CA ASN A 153 -2.45 13.96 -36.74
C ASN A 153 -2.69 12.54 -36.22
N GLY A 154 -3.74 12.30 -35.44
CA GLY A 154 -3.96 11.02 -34.75
C GLY A 154 -4.04 9.82 -35.70
N ARG A 155 -4.82 9.94 -36.79
CA ARG A 155 -4.97 8.86 -37.79
C ARG A 155 -3.64 8.52 -38.46
N LYS A 156 -2.94 9.54 -38.94
CA LYS A 156 -1.64 9.39 -39.59
C LYS A 156 -0.61 8.78 -38.64
N SER A 157 -0.55 9.26 -37.39
CA SER A 157 0.33 8.72 -36.35
C SER A 157 0.07 7.23 -36.10
N PHE A 158 -1.20 6.83 -36.02
CA PHE A 158 -1.58 5.43 -35.88
C PHE A 158 -1.11 4.60 -37.09
N GLU A 159 -1.43 5.02 -38.31
CA GLU A 159 -1.05 4.28 -39.52
C GLU A 159 0.47 4.16 -39.68
N ASP A 160 1.19 5.27 -39.52
CA ASP A 160 2.64 5.33 -39.63
C ASP A 160 3.31 4.41 -38.58
N TYR A 161 2.80 4.40 -37.34
CA TYR A 161 3.31 3.52 -36.29
C TYR A 161 3.08 2.04 -36.59
N TYR A 162 1.88 1.65 -37.02
CA TYR A 162 1.59 0.23 -37.29
C TYR A 162 2.40 -0.26 -38.48
N ASN A 163 2.57 0.56 -39.52
CA ASN A 163 3.43 0.24 -40.66
C ASN A 163 4.89 0.08 -40.22
N LYS A 164 5.36 0.92 -39.30
CA LYS A 164 6.70 0.82 -38.72
C LYS A 164 6.89 -0.48 -37.93
N VAL A 165 5.95 -0.86 -37.06
CA VAL A 165 6.04 -2.13 -36.31
C VAL A 165 6.07 -3.32 -37.28
N ARG A 166 5.22 -3.32 -38.32
CA ARG A 166 5.23 -4.37 -39.36
C ARG A 166 6.56 -4.45 -40.12
N ALA A 167 7.23 -3.33 -40.33
CA ALA A 167 8.55 -3.31 -40.99
C ALA A 167 9.67 -3.81 -40.06
N LEU A 168 9.55 -3.60 -38.75
CA LEU A 168 10.57 -3.97 -37.76
C LEU A 168 10.52 -5.44 -37.33
N VAL A 169 9.36 -6.09 -37.44
CA VAL A 169 9.14 -7.44 -36.90
C VAL A 169 8.87 -8.44 -38.04
N PRO A 170 9.66 -9.53 -38.14
CA PRO A 170 9.36 -10.62 -39.06
C PRO A 170 7.96 -11.22 -38.83
N LYS A 171 7.27 -11.64 -39.90
CA LYS A 171 5.87 -12.10 -39.83
C LYS A 171 5.67 -13.27 -38.87
N GLU A 172 6.66 -14.14 -38.75
CA GLU A 172 6.64 -15.34 -37.91
C GLU A 172 6.62 -14.99 -36.41
N ARG A 173 7.05 -13.77 -36.07
CA ARG A 173 7.12 -13.24 -34.72
C ARG A 173 6.08 -12.15 -34.45
N LEU A 174 5.17 -11.88 -35.40
CA LEU A 174 4.17 -10.82 -35.30
C LEU A 174 2.76 -11.41 -35.41
N LEU A 175 1.96 -11.21 -34.36
CA LEU A 175 0.53 -11.44 -34.39
C LEU A 175 -0.22 -10.10 -34.46
N GLU A 176 -0.91 -9.85 -35.56
CA GLU A 176 -1.93 -8.80 -35.61
C GLU A 176 -3.24 -9.34 -35.04
N TYR A 177 -3.69 -8.76 -33.93
CA TYR A 177 -4.77 -9.32 -33.13
C TYR A 177 -5.89 -8.32 -32.90
N HIS A 178 -7.09 -8.62 -33.40
CA HIS A 178 -8.30 -7.92 -32.97
C HIS A 178 -8.97 -8.72 -31.87
N VAL A 179 -9.32 -8.05 -30.77
CA VAL A 179 -9.94 -8.68 -29.59
C VAL A 179 -11.18 -9.53 -29.93
N SER A 180 -11.97 -9.19 -30.95
CA SER A 180 -13.12 -10.02 -31.34
C SER A 180 -12.77 -11.39 -31.94
N GLN A 181 -11.50 -11.68 -32.21
CA GLN A 181 -11.08 -12.96 -32.80
C GLN A 181 -11.04 -14.11 -31.80
N GLY A 182 -11.23 -13.84 -30.50
CA GLY A 182 -11.29 -14.90 -29.49
C GLY A 182 -9.92 -15.53 -29.17
N TRP A 183 -9.95 -16.69 -28.53
CA TRP A 183 -8.75 -17.35 -27.99
C TRP A 183 -7.84 -17.94 -29.07
N GLU A 184 -8.41 -18.49 -30.15
CA GLU A 184 -7.70 -19.38 -31.07
C GLU A 184 -6.42 -18.76 -31.64
N PRO A 185 -6.43 -17.56 -32.28
CA PRO A 185 -5.21 -17.01 -32.88
C PRO A 185 -4.16 -16.64 -31.84
N LEU A 186 -4.60 -16.21 -30.66
CA LEU A 186 -3.72 -15.83 -29.55
C LEU A 186 -3.03 -17.06 -28.95
N CYS A 187 -3.78 -18.14 -28.72
CA CYS A 187 -3.28 -19.37 -28.13
C CYS A 187 -2.34 -20.11 -29.09
N GLU A 188 -2.71 -20.21 -30.37
CA GLU A 188 -1.87 -20.78 -31.43
C GLU A 188 -0.54 -20.04 -31.52
N PHE A 189 -0.59 -18.71 -31.65
CA PHE A 189 0.62 -17.90 -31.74
C PHE A 189 1.51 -18.03 -30.51
N LEU A 190 0.94 -18.18 -29.32
CA LEU A 190 1.69 -18.32 -28.07
C LEU A 190 2.11 -19.76 -27.76
N GLY A 191 1.57 -20.76 -28.45
CA GLY A 191 1.80 -22.17 -28.17
C GLY A 191 1.17 -22.61 -26.84
N ARG A 192 -0.05 -22.14 -26.54
CA ARG A 192 -0.79 -22.41 -25.31
C ARG A 192 -2.12 -23.12 -25.61
N PRO A 193 -2.65 -23.94 -24.70
CA PRO A 193 -3.99 -24.50 -24.85
C PRO A 193 -5.05 -23.41 -24.74
N VAL A 194 -6.15 -23.56 -25.48
CA VAL A 194 -7.32 -22.68 -25.39
C VAL A 194 -7.98 -22.89 -24.01
N PRO A 195 -8.18 -21.83 -23.20
CA PRO A 195 -8.90 -21.91 -21.94
C PRO A 195 -10.38 -22.31 -22.12
N ALA A 196 -10.96 -22.94 -21.09
CA ALA A 196 -12.40 -23.25 -21.06
C ALA A 196 -13.28 -22.02 -20.81
N GLU A 197 -12.71 -20.96 -20.23
CA GLU A 197 -13.39 -19.72 -19.92
C GLU A 197 -13.59 -18.85 -21.17
N GLU A 198 -14.68 -18.09 -21.22
CA GLU A 198 -14.88 -17.10 -22.29
C GLU A 198 -13.81 -16.01 -22.23
N VAL A 199 -13.43 -15.50 -23.40
CA VAL A 199 -12.35 -14.53 -23.48
C VAL A 199 -12.80 -13.19 -22.85
N PRO A 200 -11.98 -12.51 -22.03
CA PRO A 200 -12.39 -11.31 -21.27
C PRO A 200 -12.52 -10.04 -22.13
N PHE A 201 -13.21 -10.10 -23.27
CA PHE A 201 -13.46 -8.97 -24.17
C PHE A 201 -14.69 -8.18 -23.78
N ILE A 202 -14.69 -7.64 -22.56
CA ILE A 202 -15.79 -6.76 -22.14
C ILE A 202 -15.51 -5.33 -22.63
N ASN A 203 -16.34 -4.83 -23.54
CA ASN A 203 -16.31 -3.44 -24.00
C ASN A 203 -16.89 -2.49 -22.93
N GLN A 204 -16.09 -2.22 -21.90
CA GLN A 204 -16.51 -1.56 -20.67
C GLN A 204 -16.25 -0.04 -20.68
N THR A 205 -16.59 0.66 -21.77
CA THR A 205 -16.38 2.12 -21.85
C THR A 205 -17.08 2.87 -20.71
N GLU A 206 -18.27 2.45 -20.31
CA GLU A 206 -19.00 3.04 -19.17
C GLU A 206 -18.35 2.74 -17.80
N VAL A 207 -17.77 1.55 -17.63
CA VAL A 207 -17.03 1.19 -16.41
C VAL A 207 -15.72 1.96 -16.32
N ILE A 208 -15.06 2.21 -17.45
CA ILE A 208 -13.87 3.06 -17.52
C ILE A 208 -14.23 4.49 -17.13
N ASN A 209 -15.30 5.06 -17.68
CA ASN A 209 -15.75 6.41 -17.33
C ASN A 209 -16.11 6.53 -15.83
N LYS A 210 -16.89 5.59 -15.28
CA LYS A 210 -17.22 5.56 -13.85
C LYS A 210 -15.99 5.41 -12.95
N ARG A 211 -14.97 4.66 -13.39
CA ARG A 211 -13.70 4.53 -12.67
C ARG A 211 -12.91 5.83 -12.72
N LEU A 212 -12.81 6.47 -13.89
CA LEU A 212 -12.18 7.79 -14.03
C LEU A 212 -12.87 8.80 -13.10
N ASP A 213 -14.20 8.90 -13.08
CA ASP A 213 -14.91 9.83 -12.19
C ASP A 213 -14.60 9.59 -10.70
N LYS A 214 -14.60 8.34 -10.25
CA LYS A 214 -14.21 8.00 -8.87
C LYS A 214 -12.77 8.40 -8.55
N MET A 215 -11.85 8.20 -9.50
CA MET A 215 -10.44 8.57 -9.36
C MET A 215 -10.28 10.09 -9.26
N TRP A 216 -11.03 10.84 -10.06
CA TRP A 216 -11.03 12.30 -10.02
C TRP A 216 -11.46 12.82 -8.65
N ILE A 217 -12.53 12.26 -8.10
CA ILE A 217 -13.03 12.63 -6.77
C ILE A 217 -11.95 12.32 -5.70
N ALA A 218 -11.30 11.17 -5.78
CA ALA A 218 -10.25 10.78 -4.84
C ALA A 218 -9.02 11.71 -4.90
N ASN A 219 -8.50 11.99 -6.10
CA ASN A 219 -7.36 12.90 -6.29
C ASN A 219 -7.70 14.33 -5.84
N THR A 220 -8.90 14.82 -6.17
CA THR A 220 -9.38 16.13 -5.74
C THR A 220 -9.45 16.24 -4.20
N LYS A 221 -9.98 15.21 -3.53
CA LYS A 221 -10.01 15.15 -2.06
C LYS A 221 -8.60 15.13 -1.45
N ALA A 222 -7.68 14.35 -2.02
CA ALA A 222 -6.30 14.28 -1.56
C ALA A 222 -5.57 15.63 -1.70
N GLN A 223 -5.82 16.36 -2.78
CA GLN A 223 -5.28 17.71 -2.97
C GLN A 223 -5.86 18.73 -1.99
N LEU A 224 -7.19 18.71 -1.80
CA LEU A 224 -7.83 19.60 -0.84
C LEU A 224 -7.30 19.35 0.58
N LYS A 225 -7.13 18.09 0.97
CA LYS A 225 -6.53 17.72 2.25
C LYS A 225 -5.10 18.26 2.37
N ARG A 226 -4.23 18.03 1.38
CA ARG A 226 -2.84 18.54 1.42
C ARG A 226 -2.77 20.06 1.44
N LEU A 227 -3.66 20.77 0.75
CA LEU A 227 -3.74 22.23 0.81
C LEU A 227 -4.13 22.69 2.22
N LEU A 228 -5.13 22.06 2.84
CA LEU A 228 -5.51 22.34 4.23
C LEU A 228 -4.36 22.06 5.20
N ASP A 229 -3.65 20.95 5.02
CA ASP A 229 -2.48 20.60 5.83
C ASP A 229 -1.39 21.67 5.70
N VAL A 230 -1.02 22.06 4.47
CA VAL A 230 0.00 23.12 4.23
C VAL A 230 -0.45 24.47 4.81
N SER A 231 -1.72 24.84 4.67
CA SER A 231 -2.26 26.06 5.26
C SER A 231 -2.22 26.01 6.79
N ALA A 232 -2.55 24.88 7.41
CA ALA A 232 -2.48 24.69 8.85
C ALA A 232 -1.03 24.74 9.36
N TYR A 233 -0.09 24.10 8.67
CA TYR A 233 1.34 24.19 8.99
C TYR A 233 1.87 25.62 8.87
N THR A 234 1.46 26.35 7.83
CA THR A 234 1.85 27.76 7.63
C THR A 234 1.28 28.66 8.73
N ALA A 235 0.01 28.46 9.11
CA ALA A 235 -0.60 29.20 10.20
C ALA A 235 0.09 28.90 11.54
N LEU A 236 0.44 27.64 11.80
CA LEU A 236 1.16 27.22 13.00
C LEU A 236 2.58 27.82 13.05
N THR A 237 3.32 27.83 11.94
CA THR A 237 4.67 28.43 11.90
C THR A 237 4.63 29.95 12.07
N VAL A 238 3.65 30.63 11.49
CA VAL A 238 3.42 32.08 11.72
C VAL A 238 3.08 32.34 13.19
N LEU A 239 2.21 31.52 13.80
CA LEU A 239 1.86 31.63 15.21
C LEU A 239 3.09 31.42 16.12
N ILE A 240 3.91 30.41 15.85
CA ILE A 240 5.16 30.17 16.59
C ILE A 240 6.12 31.35 16.43
N ALA A 241 6.28 31.89 15.20
CA ALA A 241 7.12 33.05 14.96
C ALA A 241 6.62 34.30 15.69
N MET A 242 5.30 34.51 15.75
CA MET A 242 4.69 35.59 16.53
C MET A 242 4.91 35.42 18.03
N LEU A 243 4.74 34.20 18.57
CA LEU A 243 4.98 33.91 19.98
C LEU A 243 6.46 34.10 20.36
N MET A 244 7.39 33.70 19.48
CA MET A 244 8.82 33.96 19.69
C MET A 244 9.19 35.44 19.58
N ALA A 245 8.45 36.24 18.78
CA ALA A 245 8.65 37.69 18.70
C ALA A 245 8.08 38.45 19.91
N ILE A 246 7.10 37.87 20.62
CA ILE A 246 6.50 38.43 21.85
C ILE A 246 7.31 38.00 23.10
N ALA A 247 8.06 36.91 23.03
CA ALA A 247 8.95 36.47 24.09
C ALA A 247 10.18 37.40 24.20
N ASP A 248 10.13 38.32 25.16
CA ASP A 248 11.25 39.20 25.53
C ASP A 248 12.44 38.36 26.07
N PRO A 249 13.66 38.46 25.51
CA PRO A 249 14.82 37.72 25.99
C PRO A 249 15.36 38.17 27.36
N THR A 250 14.75 39.18 28.01
CA THR A 250 15.37 39.87 29.16
C THR A 250 14.56 39.93 30.47
N SER A 251 13.67 38.97 30.72
CA SER A 251 13.11 38.75 32.06
C SER A 251 13.18 37.27 32.44
N GLY A 252 13.67 36.80 33.58
CA GLY A 252 14.13 37.41 34.82
C GLY A 252 13.96 36.34 35.90
N ASN A 253 15.05 36.01 36.61
CA ASN A 253 15.10 35.29 37.89
C ASN A 253 14.36 33.94 38.05
N TRP A 254 15.11 32.84 38.00
CA TRP A 254 14.74 31.60 38.69
C TRP A 254 15.44 31.55 40.06
N ARG A 255 14.69 31.92 41.10
CA ARG A 255 15.00 31.60 42.50
C ARG A 255 14.84 30.09 42.70
N THR A 256 15.85 29.47 43.28
CA THR A 256 15.78 28.11 43.81
C THR A 256 15.15 28.17 45.20
N ASP A 257 13.89 27.81 45.33
CA ASP A 257 13.27 27.49 46.61
C ASP A 257 12.85 26.00 46.58
N GLU A 258 13.42 25.23 47.51
CA GLU A 258 13.05 23.84 47.81
C GLU A 258 11.58 23.76 48.24
N PRO A 259 10.81 22.73 47.81
CA PRO A 259 9.53 22.45 48.42
C PRO A 259 9.71 21.64 49.70
N GLN A 260 9.30 22.26 50.81
CA GLN A 260 9.20 21.66 52.12
C GLN A 260 8.14 20.54 52.13
N ALA A 261 8.54 19.38 52.65
CA ALA A 261 7.75 18.17 52.70
C ALA A 261 6.40 18.35 53.43
N GLN A 262 5.30 18.26 52.69
CA GLN A 262 3.99 17.93 53.24
C GLN A 262 3.81 16.42 53.20
N ARG A 263 3.83 15.82 54.39
CA ARG A 263 3.40 14.44 54.64
C ARG A 263 1.90 14.34 54.34
N ASN A 264 1.56 13.77 53.20
CA ASN A 264 0.23 13.26 52.94
C ASN A 264 0.16 11.78 53.34
N ASN A 265 -0.83 11.49 54.17
CA ASN A 265 -1.13 10.19 54.75
C ASN A 265 -1.20 9.09 53.68
N HIS A 266 -0.44 8.02 53.91
CA HIS A 266 -0.51 6.78 53.16
C HIS A 266 -1.90 6.15 53.32
N SER A 267 -2.69 6.14 52.24
CA SER A 267 -3.53 4.99 51.94
C SER A 267 -2.71 4.11 50.98
N PHE A 268 -2.33 2.92 51.43
CA PHE A 268 -1.70 1.92 50.57
C PHE A 268 -2.79 1.35 49.64
N LEU A 269 -3.10 2.08 48.56
CA LEU A 269 -3.63 1.45 47.36
C LEU A 269 -2.45 0.68 46.75
N MET A 270 -2.51 -0.65 46.76
CA MET A 270 -1.58 -1.48 46.00
C MET A 270 -1.61 -0.98 44.55
N ALA A 271 -0.47 -0.54 44.02
CA ALA A 271 -0.38 -0.15 42.61
C ALA A 271 -0.85 -1.33 41.74
N LYS A 272 -1.82 -1.08 40.84
CA LYS A 272 -2.33 -2.11 39.94
C LYS A 272 -1.18 -2.66 39.11
N LYS A 273 -1.15 -3.97 38.91
CA LYS A 273 -0.10 -4.63 38.14
C LYS A 273 -0.37 -4.39 36.66
N GLU A 274 0.44 -3.60 35.99
CA GLU A 274 0.27 -3.29 34.57
C GLU A 274 1.33 -3.99 33.71
N ALA A 275 0.97 -4.39 32.50
CA ALA A 275 1.91 -4.86 31.49
C ALA A 275 1.42 -4.59 30.07
N ILE A 276 2.36 -4.56 29.14
CA ILE A 276 2.09 -4.46 27.71
C ILE A 276 2.24 -5.84 27.09
N LEU A 277 1.24 -6.28 26.35
CA LEU A 277 1.35 -7.44 25.47
C LEU A 277 1.53 -6.96 24.02
N LEU A 278 2.70 -7.20 23.45
CA LEU A 278 3.02 -6.87 22.07
C LEU A 278 2.83 -8.10 21.17
N ILE A 279 1.93 -7.99 20.19
CA ILE A 279 1.61 -9.05 19.23
C ILE A 279 2.20 -8.69 17.87
N THR A 280 3.12 -9.53 17.40
CA THR A 280 3.92 -9.29 16.19
C THR A 280 3.12 -9.42 14.90
N GLY A 281 3.62 -8.81 13.83
CA GLY A 281 3.12 -9.03 12.47
C GLY A 281 3.51 -10.41 11.90
N ALA A 282 2.91 -10.78 10.78
CA ALA A 282 3.30 -11.97 10.02
C ALA A 282 4.76 -11.85 9.57
N TRP A 283 5.46 -12.98 9.46
CA TRP A 283 6.89 -13.09 9.15
C TRP A 283 7.85 -12.47 10.20
N HIS A 284 7.34 -11.77 11.23
CA HIS A 284 8.16 -11.05 12.20
C HIS A 284 8.29 -11.82 13.52
N LEU A 285 9.54 -11.91 14.01
CA LEU A 285 9.90 -12.36 15.36
C LEU A 285 9.91 -11.20 16.37
N PRO A 286 9.78 -11.47 17.69
CA PRO A 286 9.95 -10.45 18.74
C PRO A 286 11.22 -9.60 18.62
N LYS A 287 12.30 -10.18 18.09
CA LYS A 287 13.58 -9.50 17.84
C LYS A 287 13.46 -8.31 16.86
N HIS A 288 12.49 -8.29 15.96
CA HIS A 288 12.23 -7.12 15.11
C HIS A 288 11.78 -5.91 15.93
N TYR A 289 11.12 -6.13 17.07
CA TYR A 289 10.55 -5.08 17.91
C TYR A 289 11.50 -4.62 19.02
N HIS A 290 12.77 -5.03 18.99
CA HIS A 290 13.71 -4.80 20.09
C HIS A 290 13.85 -3.34 20.50
N LYS A 291 13.83 -2.38 19.56
CA LYS A 291 13.90 -0.95 19.90
C LYS A 291 12.66 -0.46 20.64
N LEU A 292 11.46 -0.89 20.23
CA LEU A 292 10.21 -0.57 20.92
C LEU A 292 10.16 -1.22 22.31
N ILE A 293 10.48 -2.52 22.39
CA ILE A 293 10.49 -3.28 23.65
C ILE A 293 11.46 -2.61 24.64
N SER A 294 12.69 -2.32 24.21
CA SER A 294 13.70 -1.66 25.05
C SER A 294 13.26 -0.25 25.46
N GLY A 295 12.64 0.51 24.55
CA GLY A 295 12.12 1.85 24.84
C GLY A 295 11.04 1.84 25.92
N LEU A 296 10.11 0.89 25.87
CA LEU A 296 9.05 0.71 26.87
C LEU A 296 9.62 0.23 28.22
N GLN A 297 10.54 -0.74 28.20
CA GLN A 297 11.20 -1.25 29.42
C GLN A 297 12.02 -0.16 30.13
N THR A 298 12.65 0.75 29.38
CA THR A 298 13.37 1.90 29.93
C THR A 298 12.44 2.87 30.67
N LYS A 299 11.14 2.87 30.37
CA LYS A 299 10.11 3.60 31.13
C LYS A 299 9.59 2.84 32.36
N GLY A 300 10.18 1.68 32.68
CA GLY A 300 9.76 0.85 33.80
C GLY A 300 8.56 -0.07 33.50
N LEU A 301 8.12 -0.14 32.25
CA LEU A 301 6.98 -0.96 31.85
C LEU A 301 7.41 -2.42 31.60
N ARG A 302 6.61 -3.37 32.09
CA ARG A 302 6.79 -4.78 31.73
C ARG A 302 6.20 -5.04 30.36
N VAL A 303 7.00 -5.61 29.45
CA VAL A 303 6.58 -5.95 28.09
C VAL A 303 6.68 -7.46 27.87
N ILE A 304 5.59 -8.05 27.38
CA ILE A 304 5.47 -9.44 26.97
C ILE A 304 5.43 -9.43 25.44
N CYS A 305 6.34 -10.14 24.78
CA CYS A 305 6.38 -10.24 23.32
C CYS A 305 6.91 -11.62 22.94
N GLU A 306 5.99 -12.56 22.77
CA GLU A 306 6.31 -13.94 22.45
C GLU A 306 6.20 -14.22 20.96
N ARG A 307 6.91 -15.24 20.49
CA ARG A 307 6.87 -15.66 19.10
C ARG A 307 5.54 -16.34 18.79
N LEU A 308 4.79 -15.80 17.84
CA LEU A 308 3.54 -16.41 17.36
C LEU A 308 3.79 -17.80 16.73
N PRO A 309 2.89 -18.78 16.96
CA PRO A 309 2.90 -20.08 16.30
C PRO A 309 3.05 -20.04 14.78
N THR A 310 2.33 -19.15 14.08
CA THR A 310 2.44 -18.97 12.61
C THR A 310 3.78 -18.45 12.15
N ASN A 311 4.56 -17.83 13.05
CA ASN A 311 5.91 -17.34 12.81
C ASN A 311 6.98 -18.34 13.29
N ASN A 312 6.67 -19.63 13.47
CA ASN A 312 7.61 -20.64 13.95
C ASN A 312 8.74 -21.02 12.94
N GLY A 313 8.65 -20.54 11.70
CA GLY A 313 9.66 -20.70 10.66
C GLY A 313 9.75 -22.10 10.05
N VAL A 314 8.79 -22.98 10.35
CA VAL A 314 8.70 -24.32 9.76
C VAL A 314 8.26 -24.21 8.29
N VAL A 315 8.86 -25.04 7.43
CA VAL A 315 8.52 -25.15 6.01
C VAL A 315 8.35 -26.64 5.64
N PRO A 316 7.19 -27.08 5.15
CA PRO A 316 5.97 -26.29 4.93
C PRO A 316 5.35 -25.79 6.25
N PRO A 317 4.71 -24.61 6.26
CA PRO A 317 4.04 -24.07 7.44
C PRO A 317 3.00 -25.05 8.01
N ASN A 318 2.91 -25.11 9.34
CA ASN A 318 2.10 -26.11 10.05
C ASN A 318 1.19 -25.51 11.13
N ALA A 319 1.03 -24.19 11.13
CA ALA A 319 0.20 -23.44 12.08
C ALA A 319 -0.73 -22.48 11.32
N THR A 320 -1.85 -22.17 11.96
CA THR A 320 -2.94 -21.35 11.43
C THR A 320 -3.22 -20.16 12.34
N ILE A 321 -4.13 -19.28 11.92
CA ILE A 321 -4.58 -18.16 12.73
C ILE A 321 -5.22 -18.62 14.07
N HIS A 322 -5.84 -19.80 14.11
CA HIS A 322 -6.43 -20.34 15.35
C HIS A 322 -5.37 -20.66 16.40
N ASP A 323 -4.22 -21.18 15.97
CA ASP A 323 -3.09 -21.45 16.86
C ASP A 323 -2.56 -20.15 17.48
N ASP A 324 -2.43 -19.09 16.68
CA ASP A 324 -2.04 -17.76 17.17
C ASP A 324 -3.07 -17.18 18.15
N VAL A 325 -4.36 -17.28 17.84
CA VAL A 325 -5.44 -16.79 18.69
C VAL A 325 -5.44 -17.53 20.03
N GLN A 326 -5.40 -18.86 20.02
CA GLN A 326 -5.37 -19.66 21.25
C GLN A 326 -4.12 -19.35 22.08
N PHE A 327 -2.96 -19.23 21.43
CA PHE A 327 -1.71 -18.89 22.09
C PHE A 327 -1.78 -17.53 22.81
N VAL A 328 -2.37 -16.51 22.17
CA VAL A 328 -2.57 -15.19 22.80
C VAL A 328 -3.59 -15.27 23.93
N LYS A 329 -4.69 -16.01 23.77
CA LYS A 329 -5.67 -16.24 24.84
C LYS A 329 -5.01 -16.86 26.07
N ASP A 330 -4.13 -17.85 25.91
CA ASP A 330 -3.44 -18.50 27.02
C ASP A 330 -2.53 -17.53 27.79
N ILE A 331 -1.80 -16.66 27.07
CA ILE A 331 -0.96 -15.62 27.68
C ILE A 331 -1.83 -14.65 28.47
N VAL A 332 -2.91 -14.14 27.87
CA VAL A 332 -3.80 -13.16 28.49
C VAL A 332 -4.49 -13.78 29.71
N ALA A 333 -5.03 -14.98 29.60
CA ALA A 333 -5.69 -15.68 30.71
C ALA A 333 -4.77 -15.85 31.92
N LYS A 334 -3.50 -16.24 31.70
CA LYS A 334 -2.50 -16.35 32.77
C LYS A 334 -2.23 -15.01 33.46
N GLU A 335 -2.10 -13.93 32.69
CA GLU A 335 -1.81 -12.61 33.22
C GLU A 335 -3.00 -12.02 33.99
N VAL A 336 -4.19 -12.13 33.40
CA VAL A 336 -5.46 -11.68 33.99
C VAL A 336 -5.77 -12.42 35.29
N ALA A 337 -5.53 -13.74 35.35
CA ALA A 337 -5.67 -14.52 36.58
C ALA A 337 -4.75 -14.05 37.71
N SER A 338 -3.64 -13.37 37.38
CA SER A 338 -2.73 -12.76 38.36
C SER A 338 -3.08 -11.31 38.73
N GLY A 339 -4.23 -10.81 38.27
CA GLY A 339 -4.67 -9.43 38.49
C GLY A 339 -3.98 -8.40 37.60
N THR A 340 -3.29 -8.82 36.53
CA THR A 340 -2.60 -7.90 35.62
C THR A 340 -3.61 -7.17 34.72
N HIS A 341 -3.47 -5.85 34.61
CA HIS A 341 -4.09 -5.02 33.57
C HIS A 341 -3.19 -4.99 32.34
N LEU A 342 -3.76 -5.26 31.17
CA LEU A 342 -3.03 -5.37 29.91
C LEU A 342 -3.43 -4.28 28.93
N THR A 343 -2.43 -3.56 28.44
CA THR A 343 -2.51 -2.79 27.19
C THR A 343 -1.95 -3.67 26.07
N VAL A 344 -2.77 -4.02 25.08
CA VAL A 344 -2.34 -4.88 23.97
C VAL A 344 -1.95 -4.02 22.78
N VAL A 345 -0.74 -4.22 22.27
CA VAL A 345 -0.22 -3.55 21.07
C VAL A 345 -0.14 -4.58 19.95
N GLY A 346 -0.97 -4.44 18.91
CA GLY A 346 -0.98 -5.31 17.73
C GLY A 346 -0.40 -4.62 16.51
N HIS A 347 0.57 -5.24 15.84
CA HIS A 347 1.13 -4.73 14.58
C HIS A 347 0.73 -5.59 13.39
N SER A 348 0.26 -5.00 12.28
CA SER A 348 -0.03 -5.73 11.03
C SER A 348 -0.99 -6.92 11.29
N TRP A 349 -0.55 -8.15 11.02
CA TRP A 349 -1.21 -9.41 11.39
C TRP A 349 -1.68 -9.47 12.85
N GLY A 350 -0.93 -8.87 13.78
CA GLY A 350 -1.30 -8.81 15.20
C GLY A 350 -2.65 -8.14 15.44
N GLY A 351 -3.15 -7.29 14.53
CA GLY A 351 -4.51 -6.77 14.58
C GLY A 351 -5.59 -7.83 14.36
N MET A 352 -5.34 -8.85 13.51
CA MET A 352 -6.24 -10.00 13.35
C MET A 352 -6.35 -10.78 14.67
N ILE A 353 -5.19 -11.06 15.28
CA ILE A 353 -5.11 -11.85 16.50
C ILE A 353 -5.71 -11.11 17.70
N SER A 354 -5.36 -9.83 17.89
CA SER A 354 -5.95 -8.98 18.94
C SER A 354 -7.48 -8.91 18.82
N SER A 355 -8.00 -8.80 17.60
CA SER A 355 -9.44 -8.69 17.37
C SER A 355 -10.17 -9.99 17.74
N ALA A 356 -9.59 -11.16 17.47
CA ALA A 356 -10.23 -12.44 17.74
C ALA A 356 -10.02 -12.95 19.19
N ALA A 357 -8.91 -12.61 19.83
CA ALA A 357 -8.50 -13.23 21.09
C ALA A 357 -9.03 -12.51 22.35
N LEU A 358 -9.29 -11.21 22.30
CA LEU A 358 -9.28 -10.39 23.53
C LEU A 358 -10.67 -10.09 24.13
N THR A 359 -11.76 -10.32 23.39
CA THR A 359 -13.11 -9.86 23.77
C THR A 359 -13.54 -10.33 25.16
N GLU A 360 -13.28 -11.60 25.49
CA GLU A 360 -13.67 -12.19 26.78
C GLU A 360 -12.85 -11.67 27.99
N PHE A 361 -11.76 -10.96 27.73
CA PHE A 361 -10.88 -10.40 28.75
C PHE A 361 -11.06 -8.89 28.94
N ALA A 362 -12.01 -8.27 28.23
CA ALA A 362 -12.28 -6.85 28.32
C ALA A 362 -12.69 -6.44 29.74
N VAL A 363 -12.00 -5.44 30.30
CA VAL A 363 -12.37 -4.82 31.57
C VAL A 363 -12.26 -3.30 31.47
N ASP A 364 -13.08 -2.61 32.26
CA ASP A 364 -12.91 -1.18 32.43
C ASP A 364 -11.54 -0.89 33.10
N PRO A 365 -10.79 0.13 32.69
CA PRO A 365 -9.53 0.50 33.32
C PRO A 365 -9.62 0.72 34.85
N SER A 366 -10.78 1.14 35.35
CA SER A 366 -11.06 1.30 36.77
C SER A 366 -11.30 -0.01 37.52
N SER A 367 -11.54 -1.13 36.83
CA SER A 367 -11.78 -2.47 37.39
C SER A 367 -10.68 -2.90 38.37
N ASP A 368 -11.06 -3.56 39.47
CA ASP A 368 -10.11 -4.19 40.40
C ASP A 368 -9.68 -5.60 39.94
N LYS A 369 -10.35 -6.14 38.91
CA LYS A 369 -9.98 -7.40 38.27
C LYS A 369 -9.00 -7.12 37.14
N GLY A 370 -7.99 -7.98 37.02
CA GLY A 370 -7.15 -8.03 35.83
C GLY A 370 -7.98 -8.23 34.56
N GLY A 371 -7.45 -7.75 33.45
CA GLY A 371 -8.13 -7.77 32.16
C GLY A 371 -7.39 -6.92 31.13
N VAL A 372 -7.94 -6.86 29.93
CA VAL A 372 -7.45 -6.02 28.84
C VAL A 372 -8.21 -4.70 28.87
N THR A 373 -7.46 -3.61 29.00
CA THR A 373 -8.02 -2.26 29.11
C THR A 373 -7.99 -1.50 27.79
N ASP A 374 -7.01 -1.80 26.93
CA ASP A 374 -6.76 -1.05 25.70
C ASP A 374 -6.20 -1.93 24.59
N ILE A 375 -6.59 -1.62 23.36
CA ILE A 375 -5.96 -2.14 22.14
C ILE A 375 -5.33 -0.96 21.39
N ILE A 376 -4.04 -1.08 21.09
CA ILE A 376 -3.29 -0.16 20.23
C ILE A 376 -2.89 -0.92 18.96
N LEU A 377 -3.40 -0.50 17.82
CA LEU A 377 -3.12 -1.09 16.52
C LEU A 377 -2.14 -0.24 15.72
N ILE A 378 -1.03 -0.84 15.28
CA ILE A 378 0.03 -0.18 14.51
C ILE A 378 0.03 -0.74 13.10
N ALA A 379 -0.37 0.08 12.11
CA ALA A 379 -0.46 -0.36 10.71
C ALA A 379 -1.10 -1.75 10.57
N ALA A 380 -2.17 -1.99 11.32
CA ALA A 380 -2.70 -3.32 11.56
C ALA A 380 -4.03 -3.55 10.83
N PHE A 381 -4.34 -4.81 10.56
CA PHE A 381 -5.64 -5.19 10.04
C PHE A 381 -6.71 -5.08 11.13
N ILE A 382 -7.90 -4.62 10.76
CA ILE A 382 -9.07 -4.59 11.65
C ILE A 382 -10.17 -5.45 11.02
N PRO A 383 -10.20 -6.77 11.32
CA PRO A 383 -11.21 -7.67 10.77
C PRO A 383 -12.57 -7.47 11.44
N SER A 384 -13.63 -7.85 10.71
CA SER A 384 -14.93 -8.20 11.28
C SER A 384 -14.95 -9.70 11.62
N GLU A 385 -15.98 -10.12 12.34
CA GLU A 385 -16.25 -11.53 12.63
C GLU A 385 -16.19 -12.38 11.34
N SER A 386 -15.55 -13.55 11.41
CA SER A 386 -15.38 -14.47 10.27
C SER A 386 -14.54 -13.97 9.09
N ASP A 387 -13.90 -12.79 9.18
CA ASP A 387 -12.95 -12.35 8.15
C ASP A 387 -11.67 -13.20 8.18
N SER A 388 -11.15 -13.55 7.01
CA SER A 388 -9.74 -13.90 6.83
C SER A 388 -8.99 -12.73 6.23
N LEU A 389 -7.64 -12.73 6.29
CA LEU A 389 -6.89 -11.64 5.67
C LEU A 389 -7.19 -11.58 4.16
N ALA A 390 -7.16 -12.70 3.47
CA ALA A 390 -7.53 -12.76 2.06
C ALA A 390 -8.98 -12.31 1.82
N GLY A 391 -9.91 -12.66 2.72
CA GLY A 391 -11.31 -12.23 2.68
C GLY A 391 -11.47 -10.71 2.71
N MET A 392 -10.71 -10.02 3.56
CA MET A 392 -10.70 -8.54 3.64
C MET A 392 -10.27 -7.88 2.32
N PHE A 393 -9.57 -8.60 1.45
CA PHE A 393 -9.14 -8.17 0.11
C PHE A 393 -9.94 -8.83 -1.04
N GLY A 394 -11.14 -9.33 -0.76
CA GLY A 394 -12.03 -9.90 -1.78
C GLY A 394 -11.64 -11.33 -2.21
N GLY A 395 -11.05 -12.09 -1.28
CA GLY A 395 -10.69 -13.49 -1.47
C GLY A 395 -9.31 -13.73 -2.08
N ASN A 396 -8.53 -12.69 -2.32
CA ASN A 396 -7.17 -12.79 -2.85
C ASN A 396 -6.23 -11.91 -2.02
N LEU A 397 -5.01 -12.39 -1.79
CA LEU A 397 -3.97 -11.56 -1.19
C LEU A 397 -3.53 -10.45 -2.16
N PRO A 398 -3.01 -9.32 -1.64
CA PRO A 398 -2.36 -8.32 -2.46
C PRO A 398 -1.26 -8.91 -3.37
N PRO A 399 -1.03 -8.35 -4.57
CA PRO A 399 -0.17 -8.97 -5.59
C PRO A 399 1.32 -9.07 -5.21
N TYR A 400 1.76 -8.33 -4.19
CA TYR A 400 3.10 -8.42 -3.62
C TYR A 400 3.25 -9.54 -2.57
N LEU A 401 2.18 -10.26 -2.26
CA LEU A 401 2.20 -11.49 -1.46
C LEU A 401 1.90 -12.68 -2.36
N VAL A 402 2.85 -13.60 -2.48
CA VAL A 402 2.78 -14.70 -3.45
C VAL A 402 2.83 -16.04 -2.74
N SER A 403 1.75 -16.80 -2.86
CA SER A 403 1.68 -18.20 -2.41
C SER A 403 2.65 -19.07 -3.19
N GLN A 404 3.37 -19.94 -2.49
CA GLN A 404 4.32 -20.88 -3.06
C GLN A 404 3.79 -22.32 -2.98
N PRO A 405 4.31 -23.26 -3.80
CA PRO A 405 3.88 -24.66 -3.76
C PRO A 405 4.09 -25.39 -2.42
N ASN A 406 4.95 -24.87 -1.55
CA ASN A 406 5.23 -25.40 -0.22
C ASN A 406 4.35 -24.77 0.89
N ASP A 407 3.21 -24.18 0.51
CA ASP A 407 2.27 -23.45 1.37
C ASP A 407 2.85 -22.21 2.06
N THR A 408 4.06 -21.76 1.72
CA THR A 408 4.57 -20.46 2.22
C THR A 408 3.99 -19.30 1.42
N VAL A 409 3.85 -18.14 2.06
CA VAL A 409 3.61 -16.86 1.37
C VAL A 409 4.87 -16.02 1.46
N ILE A 410 5.37 -15.58 0.31
CA ILE A 410 6.56 -14.74 0.20
C ILE A 410 6.21 -13.33 -0.27
N TRP A 411 7.07 -12.38 0.07
CA TRP A 411 6.97 -11.00 -0.38
C TRP A 411 7.71 -10.79 -1.70
N VAL A 412 7.13 -9.99 -2.59
CA VAL A 412 7.84 -9.31 -3.68
C VAL A 412 8.39 -7.99 -3.13
N ASP A 413 9.69 -7.77 -3.25
CA ASP A 413 10.39 -6.57 -2.75
C ASP A 413 10.08 -6.23 -1.28
N PRO A 414 10.40 -7.13 -0.32
CA PRO A 414 10.03 -6.96 1.09
C PRO A 414 10.55 -5.67 1.73
N ILE A 415 11.77 -5.25 1.38
CA ILE A 415 12.37 -4.03 1.92
C ILE A 415 11.55 -2.79 1.55
N GLU A 416 11.10 -2.68 0.30
CA GLU A 416 10.29 -1.55 -0.17
C GLU A 416 8.90 -1.52 0.50
N HIS A 417 8.33 -2.69 0.78
CA HIS A 417 7.00 -2.78 1.38
C HIS A 417 7.04 -2.56 2.90
N LEU A 418 8.04 -3.14 3.58
CA LEU A 418 8.07 -3.27 5.04
C LEU A 418 9.01 -2.28 5.74
N TYR A 419 10.10 -1.85 5.07
CA TYR A 419 11.26 -1.20 5.70
C TYR A 419 11.78 0.02 4.91
N ASN A 420 10.92 0.72 4.16
CA ASN A 420 11.33 1.77 3.21
C ASN A 420 11.77 3.11 3.83
N ASP A 421 11.79 3.22 5.17
CA ASP A 421 12.12 4.43 5.91
C ASP A 421 13.28 4.24 6.91
N ILE A 422 14.02 3.12 6.82
CA ILE A 422 15.20 2.85 7.65
C ILE A 422 16.47 2.69 6.80
N ALA A 423 17.63 2.71 7.47
CA ALA A 423 18.92 2.55 6.82
C ALA A 423 19.01 1.19 6.08
N PRO A 424 19.65 1.13 4.90
CA PRO A 424 19.71 -0.10 4.10
C PRO A 424 20.27 -1.32 4.85
N GLU A 425 21.29 -1.15 5.69
CA GLU A 425 21.82 -2.25 6.50
C GLU A 425 20.82 -2.78 7.53
N GLU A 426 20.02 -1.90 8.12
CA GLU A 426 18.99 -2.27 9.09
C GLU A 426 17.80 -2.93 8.39
N ALA A 427 17.39 -2.41 7.23
CA ALA A 427 16.36 -3.01 6.39
C ALA A 427 16.76 -4.42 5.94
N LYS A 428 18.01 -4.61 5.52
CA LYS A 428 18.53 -5.93 5.16
C LYS A 428 18.55 -6.87 6.37
N TRP A 429 19.01 -6.41 7.52
CA TRP A 429 19.00 -7.19 8.74
C TRP A 429 17.58 -7.64 9.13
N ALA A 430 16.60 -6.74 9.03
CA ALA A 430 15.21 -7.05 9.33
C ALA A 430 14.65 -8.06 8.32
N ASP A 431 14.94 -7.89 7.03
CA ASP A 431 14.52 -8.82 5.98
C ASP A 431 15.12 -10.22 6.16
N ASP A 432 16.42 -10.32 6.44
CA ASP A 432 17.14 -11.58 6.66
C ASP A 432 16.64 -12.34 7.90
N LEU A 433 16.03 -11.63 8.86
CA LEU A 433 15.51 -12.20 10.11
C LEU A 433 14.08 -12.75 9.97
N ARG A 434 13.39 -12.44 8.85
CA ARG A 434 12.02 -12.91 8.63
C ARG A 434 11.96 -14.43 8.55
N VAL A 435 10.80 -14.94 8.92
CA VAL A 435 10.51 -16.38 8.97
C VAL A 435 9.35 -16.72 8.06
N ALA A 436 9.25 -18.00 7.68
CA ALA A 436 8.14 -18.48 6.87
C ALA A 436 6.78 -18.24 7.55
N HIS A 437 5.77 -17.89 6.74
CA HIS A 437 4.37 -17.78 7.14
C HIS A 437 3.50 -18.50 6.12
N GLY A 438 2.45 -19.18 6.60
CA GLY A 438 1.60 -20.06 5.80
C GLY A 438 0.54 -19.34 4.98
N HIS A 439 0.27 -19.87 3.79
CA HIS A 439 -0.88 -19.52 2.95
C HIS A 439 -2.17 -19.90 3.65
N THR A 440 -2.24 -21.11 4.22
CA THR A 440 -3.39 -21.55 5.01
C THR A 440 -3.75 -20.52 6.09
N ALA A 441 -2.77 -20.01 6.85
CA ALA A 441 -3.01 -18.99 7.87
C ALA A 441 -3.66 -17.72 7.30
N GLN A 442 -3.22 -17.24 6.13
CA GLN A 442 -3.73 -16.01 5.50
C GLN A 442 -5.18 -16.12 4.98
N TYR A 443 -5.64 -17.33 4.65
CA TYR A 443 -6.97 -17.58 4.09
C TYR A 443 -7.96 -18.13 5.12
N THR A 444 -7.47 -18.64 6.25
CA THR A 444 -8.31 -19.11 7.34
C THR A 444 -8.96 -17.91 8.04
N SER A 445 -10.28 -17.98 8.23
CA SER A 445 -11.04 -16.93 8.90
C SER A 445 -10.77 -16.91 10.41
N ILE A 446 -10.85 -15.74 11.03
CA ILE A 446 -10.94 -15.68 12.49
C ILE A 446 -12.26 -16.30 12.95
N GLU A 447 -12.18 -17.09 14.01
CA GLU A 447 -13.35 -17.66 14.70
C GLU A 447 -13.54 -16.92 16.02
N CYS A 448 -14.52 -16.02 16.05
CA CYS A 448 -14.99 -15.36 17.26
C CYS A 448 -16.44 -14.94 17.10
N ASP A 449 -17.21 -15.00 18.20
CA ASP A 449 -18.59 -14.51 18.22
C ASP A 449 -18.67 -12.99 18.10
N ARG A 450 -17.63 -12.32 18.60
CA ARG A 450 -17.52 -10.87 18.64
C ARG A 450 -16.05 -10.46 18.70
N VAL A 451 -15.64 -9.52 17.84
CA VAL A 451 -14.26 -8.99 17.87
C VAL A 451 -14.07 -7.93 18.94
N ALA A 452 -12.86 -7.91 19.51
CA ALA A 452 -12.52 -7.20 20.73
C ALA A 452 -12.58 -5.68 20.62
N TRP A 453 -12.34 -5.12 19.43
CA TRP A 453 -12.38 -3.67 19.22
C TRP A 453 -13.77 -3.06 19.38
N ARG A 454 -14.83 -3.87 19.52
CA ARG A 454 -16.18 -3.39 19.86
C ARG A 454 -16.37 -3.13 21.35
N ASP A 455 -15.60 -3.79 22.21
CA ASP A 455 -15.79 -3.76 23.66
C ASP A 455 -14.58 -3.19 24.41
N ILE A 456 -13.41 -3.10 23.75
CA ILE A 456 -12.18 -2.57 24.31
C ILE A 456 -11.81 -1.26 23.60
N PRO A 457 -11.47 -0.18 24.33
CA PRO A 457 -10.94 1.06 23.78
C PRO A 457 -9.88 0.83 22.69
N LEU A 458 -10.14 1.39 21.51
CA LEU A 458 -9.27 1.22 20.34
C LEU A 458 -8.48 2.50 20.05
N THR A 459 -7.17 2.35 20.02
CA THR A 459 -6.23 3.32 19.44
C THR A 459 -5.66 2.75 18.15
N TYR A 460 -5.58 3.56 17.11
CA TYR A 460 -5.00 3.19 15.82
C TYR A 460 -3.90 4.18 15.42
N ILE A 461 -2.72 3.65 15.07
CA ILE A 461 -1.55 4.38 14.62
C ILE A 461 -1.40 4.16 13.11
N VAL A 462 -1.75 5.17 12.33
CA VAL A 462 -1.61 5.18 10.87
C VAL A 462 -0.17 5.47 10.49
N CYS A 463 0.41 4.62 9.64
CA CYS A 463 1.75 4.81 9.10
C CYS A 463 1.67 5.36 7.66
N GLU A 464 2.11 6.59 7.45
CA GLU A 464 1.84 7.34 6.21
C GLU A 464 2.70 6.95 5.01
N LEU A 465 3.86 6.33 5.25
CA LEU A 465 4.79 5.85 4.22
C LEU A 465 4.66 4.35 3.98
N ASP A 466 3.70 3.70 4.64
CA ASP A 466 3.44 2.28 4.53
C ASP A 466 3.10 1.87 3.09
N GLN A 467 3.87 0.94 2.53
CA GLN A 467 3.65 0.36 1.21
C GLN A 467 3.08 -1.06 1.28
N ALA A 468 3.12 -1.72 2.44
CA ALA A 468 2.50 -3.01 2.69
C ALA A 468 0.99 -2.89 2.95
N LEU A 469 0.60 -1.87 3.72
CA LEU A 469 -0.79 -1.54 4.00
C LEU A 469 -0.97 -0.03 3.83
N PRO A 470 -1.20 0.46 2.59
CA PRO A 470 -1.20 1.90 2.32
C PRO A 470 -2.13 2.69 3.25
N ALA A 471 -1.70 3.89 3.66
CA ALA A 471 -2.42 4.70 4.65
C ALA A 471 -3.91 4.91 4.33
N PHE A 472 -4.28 5.02 3.05
CA PHE A 472 -5.69 5.14 2.65
C PHE A 472 -6.50 3.87 2.93
N VAL A 473 -5.89 2.68 2.86
CA VAL A 473 -6.51 1.39 3.21
C VAL A 473 -6.69 1.31 4.72
N GLN A 474 -5.69 1.74 5.49
CA GLN A 474 -5.79 1.87 6.95
C GLN A 474 -6.96 2.80 7.34
N ASP A 475 -7.04 3.97 6.70
CA ASP A 475 -8.11 4.95 6.93
C ASP A 475 -9.51 4.38 6.61
N ILE A 476 -9.63 3.57 5.54
CA ILE A 476 -10.88 2.86 5.20
C ILE A 476 -11.26 1.86 6.30
N MET A 477 -10.32 1.07 6.80
CA MET A 477 -10.60 0.11 7.88
C MET A 477 -11.05 0.82 9.16
N VAL A 478 -10.36 1.90 9.55
CA VAL A 478 -10.74 2.69 10.71
C VAL A 478 -12.11 3.35 10.52
N SER A 479 -12.41 3.86 9.33
CA SER A 479 -13.71 4.46 9.03
C SER A 479 -14.85 3.44 9.14
N LYS A 480 -14.65 2.20 8.66
CA LYS A 480 -15.64 1.10 8.81
C LYS A 480 -15.92 0.74 10.27
N VAL A 481 -14.94 0.91 11.15
CA VAL A 481 -15.09 0.72 12.60
C VAL A 481 -15.87 1.89 13.20
N GLU A 482 -15.50 3.13 12.85
CA GLU A 482 -16.19 4.35 13.30
C GLU A 482 -17.67 4.40 12.85
N GLU A 483 -17.98 3.93 11.63
CA GLU A 483 -19.34 3.81 11.10
C GLU A 483 -20.22 2.86 11.92
N GLN A 484 -19.62 1.95 12.69
CA GLN A 484 -20.32 1.05 13.61
C GLN A 484 -20.49 1.64 15.02
N GLY A 485 -20.14 2.93 15.20
CA GLY A 485 -20.30 3.64 16.46
C GLY A 485 -19.12 3.48 17.44
N VAL A 486 -18.05 2.81 17.02
CA VAL A 486 -16.83 2.65 17.85
C VAL A 486 -15.95 3.87 17.71
N LYS A 487 -15.64 4.55 18.82
CA LYS A 487 -14.73 5.68 18.82
C LYS A 487 -13.28 5.20 18.74
N VAL A 488 -12.55 5.62 17.72
CA VAL A 488 -11.14 5.26 17.53
C VAL A 488 -10.24 6.47 17.83
N ARG A 489 -9.29 6.30 18.76
CA ARG A 489 -8.23 7.29 18.98
C ARG A 489 -7.19 7.12 17.86
N LYS A 490 -6.89 8.18 17.11
CA LYS A 490 -6.04 8.09 15.90
C LYS A 490 -4.76 8.88 16.04
N TYR A 491 -3.64 8.24 15.76
CA TYR A 491 -2.33 8.89 15.56
C TYR A 491 -1.89 8.69 14.11
N ARG A 492 -1.11 9.64 13.58
CA ARG A 492 -0.49 9.51 12.26
C ARG A 492 1.00 9.72 12.38
N LEU A 493 1.78 8.83 11.81
CA LEU A 493 3.23 8.85 11.84
C LEU A 493 3.78 8.79 10.41
N ALA A 494 4.75 9.65 10.10
CA ALA A 494 5.52 9.60 8.86
C ALA A 494 6.53 8.44 8.89
N ALA A 495 6.02 7.21 8.88
CA ALA A 495 6.79 5.97 8.94
C ALA A 495 6.27 4.93 7.94
N SER A 496 7.13 3.98 7.61
CA SER A 496 6.81 2.78 6.81
C SER A 496 5.93 1.82 7.62
N HIS A 497 5.77 0.58 7.12
CA HIS A 497 5.08 -0.47 7.86
C HIS A 497 5.75 -0.79 9.22
N SER A 498 7.03 -0.44 9.42
CA SER A 498 7.80 -0.85 10.60
C SER A 498 8.24 0.32 11.51
N PRO A 499 7.32 1.14 12.06
CA PRO A 499 7.65 2.28 12.92
C PRO A 499 8.36 1.88 14.21
N PHE A 500 8.27 0.60 14.61
CA PHE A 500 8.99 0.02 15.75
C PHE A 500 10.51 -0.08 15.52
N LEU A 501 10.98 0.10 14.28
CA LEU A 501 12.40 0.24 13.95
C LEU A 501 12.78 1.69 13.64
N SER A 502 11.99 2.39 12.83
CA SER A 502 12.34 3.74 12.34
C SER A 502 12.17 4.83 13.39
N ILE A 503 11.05 4.82 14.12
CA ILE A 503 10.69 5.87 15.09
C ILE A 503 10.14 5.30 16.42
N PRO A 504 10.84 4.35 17.06
CA PRO A 504 10.35 3.65 18.26
C PRO A 504 10.03 4.59 19.43
N GLY A 505 10.74 5.71 19.56
CA GLY A 505 10.48 6.71 20.59
C GLY A 505 9.07 7.31 20.51
N LYS A 506 8.56 7.55 19.30
CA LYS A 506 7.19 8.05 19.09
C LYS A 506 6.13 7.02 19.46
N LEU A 507 6.38 5.74 19.21
CA LEU A 507 5.50 4.68 19.66
C LEU A 507 5.48 4.57 21.19
N VAL A 508 6.63 4.69 21.86
CA VAL A 508 6.71 4.71 23.34
C VAL A 508 5.90 5.87 23.91
N GLU A 509 6.02 7.07 23.34
CA GLU A 509 5.23 8.25 23.74
C GLU A 509 3.73 7.98 23.64
N ILE A 510 3.27 7.44 22.51
CA ILE A 510 1.85 7.15 22.27
C ILE A 510 1.33 6.08 23.24
N VAL A 511 2.08 4.99 23.44
CA VAL A 511 1.67 3.91 24.36
C VAL A 511 1.53 4.44 25.79
N MET A 512 2.49 5.25 26.26
CA MET A 512 2.43 5.91 27.57
C MET A 512 1.24 6.88 27.69
N GLU A 513 0.95 7.64 26.63
CA GLU A 513 -0.20 8.55 26.60
C GLU A 513 -1.52 7.79 26.72
N VAL A 514 -1.66 6.66 26.02
CA VAL A 514 -2.87 5.81 26.12
C VAL A 514 -3.00 5.27 27.54
N MET A 515 -1.95 4.65 28.08
CA MET A 515 -1.97 4.07 29.44
C MET A 515 -2.25 5.12 30.53
N SER A 516 -1.73 6.35 30.39
CA SER A 516 -1.96 7.41 31.37
C SER A 516 -3.36 8.03 31.29
N SER A 517 -4.08 7.84 30.17
CA SER A 517 -5.42 8.43 29.97
C SER A 517 -6.52 7.84 30.86
N HIS A 518 -6.19 6.79 31.64
CA HIS A 518 -7.08 6.17 32.63
C HIS A 518 -6.85 6.68 34.07
N GLN A 519 -5.85 7.55 34.29
CA GLN A 519 -5.50 8.08 35.62
C GLN A 519 -6.11 9.46 35.91
N LEU A 520 -6.96 9.97 35.01
CA LEU A 520 -7.74 11.21 35.13
C LEU A 520 -9.23 10.87 35.26
#